data_AF-A0A6A4H8W2-F1
#
_entry.id   AF-A0A6A4H8W2-F1
#
_cell.length_a   1.000
_cell.length_b   1.000
_cell.length_c   1.000
_cell.angle_alpha   90.00
_cell.angle_beta   90.00
_cell.angle_gamma   90.00
#
_symmetry.space_group_name_H-M   'P 1'
#
loop_
_entity.id
_entity.type
_entity.pdbx_description
1 polymer ?
#
loop_
_entity_poly.entity_id
_entity_poly.type
_entity_poly.pdbx_seq_one_letter_code
_entity_poly.pdbx_strand_id
1 'polypeptide(L)'
;MALFQATIIACRYNVTSAHTEAYQKYYNQWVGNLHALFPFGNNNANIHADQYIYNFLILFGPVISWWCFHFERLIGALQKINTNDFVGGKFPTD
;
A
#
# COMPACT_ATOMS: atom_id res chain seq x y z
N MET A 1 8.15 -3.14 19.00
CA MET A 1 7.99 -2.19 17.87
C MET A 1 8.27 -2.82 16.50
N ALA A 2 7.96 -4.11 16.29
CA ALA A 2 8.34 -4.81 15.04
C ALA A 2 7.51 -4.36 13.83
N LEU A 3 6.19 -4.21 13.98
CA LEU A 3 5.32 -3.68 12.92
C LEU A 3 5.79 -2.30 12.43
N PHE A 4 6.09 -1.39 13.36
CA PHE A 4 6.59 -0.05 13.03
C PHE A 4 7.87 -0.09 12.18
N GLN A 5 8.81 -0.98 12.50
CA GLN A 5 10.03 -1.16 11.70
C GLN A 5 9.71 -1.69 10.31
N ALA A 6 8.83 -2.69 10.20
CA ALA A 6 8.38 -3.22 8.91
C ALA A 6 7.73 -2.11 8.05
N THR A 7 6.85 -1.29 8.62
CA THR A 7 6.21 -0.16 7.92
C THR A 7 7.23 0.87 7.43
N ILE A 8 8.21 1.25 8.25
CA ILE A 8 9.25 2.20 7.83
C ILE A 8 10.02 1.66 6.63
N ILE A 9 10.39 0.37 6.65
CA ILE A 9 11.14 -0.26 5.57
C ILE A 9 10.31 -0.31 4.28
N ALA A 10 9.04 -0.72 4.38
CA ALA A 10 8.14 -0.84 3.24
C ALA A 10 7.86 0.50 2.55
N CYS A 11 7.86 1.59 3.32
CA CYS A 11 7.61 2.95 2.84
C CYS A 11 8.87 3.74 2.45
N ARG A 12 10.06 3.12 2.41
CA ARG A 12 11.27 3.80 1.89
C ARG A 12 11.11 4.15 0.41
N TYR A 13 11.89 5.10 -0.08
CA TYR A 13 11.92 5.45 -1.51
C TYR A 13 12.77 4.50 -2.37
N ASN A 14 13.48 3.56 -1.74
CA ASN A 14 14.25 2.53 -2.43
C ASN A 14 14.09 1.17 -1.74
N VAL A 15 14.20 0.10 -2.52
CA VAL A 15 14.13 -1.27 -2.03
C VAL A 15 15.41 -1.99 -2.46
N THR A 16 15.98 -2.72 -1.51
CA THR A 16 17.12 -3.62 -1.70
C THR A 16 16.73 -4.98 -1.13
N SER A 17 17.44 -6.04 -1.48
CA SER A 17 17.20 -7.37 -0.89
C SER A 17 17.30 -7.36 0.63
N ALA A 18 18.24 -6.59 1.20
CA ALA A 18 18.36 -6.43 2.64
C ALA A 18 17.11 -5.76 3.27
N HIS A 19 16.48 -4.82 2.55
CA HIS A 19 15.21 -4.23 3.00
C HIS A 19 14.08 -5.26 2.98
N THR A 20 13.95 -6.06 1.92
CA THR A 20 12.86 -7.04 1.83
C THR A 20 12.99 -8.13 2.89
N GLU A 21 14.21 -8.66 3.11
CA GLU A 21 14.50 -9.61 4.18
C GLU A 21 14.21 -9.03 5.57
N ALA A 22 14.62 -7.78 5.82
CA ALA A 22 14.34 -7.11 7.08
C ALA A 22 12.84 -6.88 7.29
N TYR A 23 12.11 -6.48 6.25
CA TYR A 23 10.65 -6.38 6.28
C TYR A 23 10.02 -7.71 6.71
N GLN A 24 10.36 -8.79 6.01
CA GLN A 24 9.81 -10.13 6.28
C GLN A 24 10.10 -10.58 7.71
N LYS A 25 11.32 -10.37 8.19
CA LYS A 25 11.73 -10.67 9.56
C LYS A 25 10.87 -9.93 10.59
N TYR A 26 10.78 -8.61 10.49
CA TYR A 26 10.04 -7.81 11.46
C TYR A 26 8.53 -8.05 11.39
N TYR A 27 7.99 -8.27 10.19
CA TYR A 27 6.58 -8.58 10.01
C TYR A 27 6.22 -9.93 10.67
N ASN A 28 6.99 -10.99 10.38
CA ASN A 28 6.78 -12.30 10.99
C ASN A 28 6.92 -12.28 12.52
N GLN A 29 7.88 -11.51 13.04
CA GLN A 29 8.02 -11.32 14.48
C GLN A 29 6.78 -10.66 15.09
N TRP A 30 6.21 -9.65 14.41
CA TRP A 30 4.99 -9.00 14.87
C TRP A 30 3.79 -9.95 14.84
N VAL A 31 3.56 -10.66 13.73
CA VAL A 31 2.46 -11.63 13.60
C VAL A 31 2.58 -12.75 14.63
N GLY A 32 3.78 -13.30 14.83
CA GLY A 32 4.02 -14.33 15.84
C GLY A 32 3.69 -13.85 17.26
N ASN A 33 4.13 -12.63 17.61
CA ASN A 33 3.80 -12.02 18.90
C ASN A 33 2.31 -11.72 19.04
N LEU A 34 1.64 -11.32 17.96
CA LEU A 34 0.20 -11.07 17.94
C LEU A 34 -0.57 -12.35 18.28
N HIS A 35 -0.22 -13.47 17.65
CA HIS A 35 -0.82 -14.78 17.94
C HIS A 35 -0.51 -15.29 19.35
N ALA A 36 0.69 -15.02 19.87
CA ALA A 36 1.05 -15.41 21.23
C ALA A 36 0.22 -14.64 22.28
N LEU A 37 -0.03 -13.35 22.06
CA LEU A 37 -0.81 -12.50 22.98
C LEU A 37 -2.32 -12.68 22.82
N PHE A 38 -2.77 -12.98 21.59
CA PHE A 38 -4.19 -13.11 21.24
C PHE A 38 -4.43 -14.42 20.49
N PRO A 39 -4.35 -15.58 21.16
CA PRO A 39 -4.43 -16.90 20.51
C PRO A 39 -5.79 -17.19 19.87
N PHE A 40 -6.86 -16.54 20.34
CA PHE A 40 -8.20 -16.63 19.74
C PHE A 40 -8.50 -15.48 18.76
N GLY A 41 -7.53 -14.60 18.53
CA GLY A 41 -7.63 -13.51 17.57
C GLY A 41 -7.67 -14.06 16.15
N ASN A 42 -8.60 -13.57 15.34
CA ASN A 42 -8.75 -14.03 13.96
C ASN A 42 -7.73 -13.34 13.06
N ASN A 43 -7.15 -14.07 12.10
CA ASN A 43 -6.31 -13.47 11.07
C ASN A 43 -7.20 -12.72 10.09
N ASN A 44 -7.22 -11.40 10.23
CA ASN A 44 -7.96 -10.55 9.31
C ASN A 44 -7.30 -10.57 7.91
N ALA A 45 -8.09 -10.23 6.89
CA ALA A 45 -7.62 -10.20 5.50
C ALA A 45 -6.40 -9.29 5.31
N ASN A 46 -6.28 -8.22 6.12
CA ASN A 46 -5.16 -7.29 6.06
C ASN A 46 -3.85 -7.95 6.51
N ILE A 47 -3.84 -8.70 7.62
CA ILE A 47 -2.66 -9.45 8.07
C ILE A 47 -2.23 -10.45 7.00
N HIS A 48 -3.19 -11.13 6.35
CA HIS A 48 -2.88 -12.04 5.27
C HIS A 48 -2.29 -11.33 4.05
N ALA A 49 -2.89 -10.22 3.62
CA ALA A 49 -2.43 -9.42 2.48
C ALA A 49 -1.04 -8.82 2.72
N ASP A 50 -0.80 -8.29 3.93
CA ASP A 50 0.46 -7.69 4.34
C ASP A 50 1.62 -8.72 4.28
N GLN A 51 1.33 -10.00 4.52
CA GLN A 51 2.31 -11.08 4.41
C GLN A 51 2.88 -11.22 2.97
N TYR A 52 2.13 -10.77 1.95
CA TYR A 52 2.57 -10.72 0.55
C TYR A 52 3.30 -9.43 0.18
N ILE A 53 3.32 -8.39 1.03
CA ILE A 53 4.04 -7.13 0.73
C ILE A 53 5.52 -7.41 0.48
N TYR A 54 6.13 -8.40 1.15
CA TYR A 54 7.49 -8.85 0.84
C TYR A 54 7.70 -9.14 -0.66
N ASN A 55 6.78 -9.90 -1.27
CA ASN A 55 6.87 -10.24 -2.70
C ASN A 55 6.64 -8.99 -3.57
N PHE A 56 5.73 -8.10 -3.17
CA PHE A 56 5.48 -6.86 -3.89
C PHE A 56 6.64 -5.87 -3.82
N LEU A 57 7.39 -5.83 -2.70
CA LEU A 57 8.60 -5.03 -2.61
C LEU A 57 9.66 -5.50 -3.61
N ILE A 58 9.74 -6.81 -3.87
CA ILE A 58 10.67 -7.38 -4.86
C ILE A 58 10.19 -7.07 -6.29
N LEU A 59 8.89 -7.23 -6.56
CA LEU A 59 8.34 -7.13 -7.92
C LEU A 59 8.10 -5.70 -8.39
N PHE A 60 7.63 -4.83 -7.50
CA PHE A 60 7.13 -3.49 -7.83
C PHE A 60 7.91 -2.37 -7.12
N GLY A 61 8.90 -2.71 -6.31
CA GLY A 61 9.63 -1.75 -5.50
C GLY A 61 8.80 -1.25 -4.31
N PRO A 62 9.16 -0.08 -3.75
CA PRO A 62 8.60 0.37 -2.49
C PRO A 62 7.10 0.65 -2.56
N VAL A 63 6.40 0.48 -1.43
CA VAL A 63 4.93 0.59 -1.34
C VAL A 63 4.41 1.90 -1.95
N ILE A 64 5.13 3.00 -1.74
CA ILE A 64 4.73 4.32 -2.25
C ILE A 64 4.54 4.36 -3.77
N SER A 65 5.20 3.47 -4.51
CA SER A 65 5.15 3.38 -5.98
C SER A 65 3.84 2.80 -6.50
N TRP A 66 3.12 2.06 -5.67
CA TRP A 66 1.90 1.32 -6.04
C TRP A 66 0.76 1.49 -5.03
N TRP A 67 0.92 2.38 -4.05
CA TRP A 67 -0.10 2.65 -3.04
C TRP A 67 -1.27 3.45 -3.62
N CYS A 68 -2.50 2.99 -3.35
CA CYS A 68 -3.76 3.63 -3.74
C CYS A 68 -3.89 5.10 -3.30
N PHE A 69 -3.23 5.53 -2.21
CA PHE A 69 -3.41 6.87 -1.64
C PHE A 69 -3.20 8.01 -2.65
N HIS A 70 -2.20 7.91 -3.52
CA HIS A 70 -1.96 8.92 -4.56
C HIS A 70 -3.10 8.98 -5.58
N PHE A 71 -3.63 7.82 -5.97
CA PHE A 71 -4.76 7.71 -6.88
C PHE A 71 -6.06 8.21 -6.25
N GLU A 72 -6.33 7.88 -4.99
CA GLU A 72 -7.48 8.39 -4.23
C GLU A 72 -7.47 9.92 -4.14
N ARG A 73 -6.29 10.50 -3.88
CA ARG A 73 -6.13 11.97 -3.87
C ARG A 73 -6.40 12.58 -5.24
N LEU A 74 -5.93 11.94 -6.31
CA LEU A 74 -6.21 12.37 -7.68
C LEU A 74 -7.71 12.29 -8.02
N ILE A 75 -8.37 11.18 -7.67
CA ILE A 75 -9.82 11.00 -7.86
C ILE A 75 -10.58 12.11 -7.14
N GLY A 76 -10.24 12.40 -5.88
CA GLY A 76 -10.87 13.48 -5.12
C GLY A 76 -10.63 14.88 -5.71
N ALA A 77 -9.50 15.10 -6.41
CA ALA A 77 -9.26 16.33 -7.14
C ALA A 77 -10.11 16.40 -8.43
N LEU A 78 -10.18 15.30 -9.19
CA LEU A 78 -10.99 15.19 -10.40
C LEU A 78 -12.47 15.42 -10.12
N GLN A 79 -13.00 14.87 -9.02
CA GLN A 79 -14.38 15.08 -8.57
C GLN A 79 -14.73 16.54 -8.25
N LYS A 80 -13.73 17.41 -8.03
CA LYS A 80 -13.91 18.84 -7.74
C LYS A 80 -13.78 19.73 -8.97
N ILE A 81 -13.34 19.18 -10.11
CA ILE A 81 -13.32 19.91 -11.37
C ILE A 81 -14.78 20.03 -11.82
N ASN A 82 -15.22 21.26 -12.11
CA ASN A 82 -16.52 21.49 -12.71
C ASN A 82 -16.52 20.91 -14.13
N THR A 83 -16.95 19.66 -14.27
CA THR A 83 -17.31 19.11 -15.55
C THR A 83 -18.68 19.67 -15.87
N ASN A 84 -18.80 20.46 -16.94
CA ASN A 84 -20.11 20.95 -17.41
C ASN A 84 -21.01 19.79 -17.92
N ASP A 85 -20.70 18.53 -17.59
CA ASP A 85 -21.33 17.26 -17.98
C ASP A 85 -21.63 17.07 -19.48
N PHE A 86 -21.10 17.94 -20.35
CA PHE A 86 -21.18 17.80 -21.79
C PHE A 86 -20.17 16.76 -22.29
N VAL A 87 -20.60 15.51 -22.36
CA VAL A 87 -19.95 14.50 -23.18
C VAL A 87 -20.28 14.79 -24.65
N GLY A 88 -19.28 15.11 -25.47
CA GLY A 88 -19.45 15.24 -26.93
C GLY A 88 -19.90 16.60 -27.45
N GLY A 89 -19.51 17.71 -26.81
CA GLY A 89 -19.74 19.05 -27.36
C GLY A 89 -19.14 19.20 -28.76
N LYS A 90 -19.97 19.57 -29.75
CA LYS A 90 -19.51 19.81 -31.13
C LYS A 90 -18.50 20.95 -31.14
N PHE A 91 -17.36 20.72 -31.80
CA PHE A 91 -16.43 21.81 -32.11
C PHE A 91 -17.15 22.89 -32.93
N PRO A 92 -16.95 24.18 -32.64
CA PRO A 92 -17.44 25.24 -33.51
C PRO A 92 -16.85 25.02 -34.89
N THR A 93 -17.71 24.91 -35.90
CA THR A 93 -17.31 24.97 -37.30
C THR A 93 -17.65 26.38 -37.74
N ASP A 94 -16.62 27.09 -38.21
CA ASP A 94 -16.72 28.45 -38.76
C ASP A 94 -17.63 28.52 -39.99
#